data_AF-A0A6N7IJB8-F1
#
_entry.id   AF-A0A6N7IJB8-F1
#
_cell.length_a   1.000
_cell.length_b   1.000
_cell.length_c   1.000
_cell.angle_alpha   90.00
_cell.angle_beta   90.00
_cell.angle_gamma   90.00
#
_symmetry.space_group_name_H-M   'P 1'
#
loop_
_entity.id
_entity.type
_entity.pdbx_description
1 polymer ?
#
loop_
_entity_poly.entity_id
_entity_poly.type
_entity_poly.pdbx_seq_one_letter_code
_entity_poly.pdbx_strand_id
1 'polypeptide(L)'
;MSTNVPYHLMRYPLVDALAGLRADTTAERVGVVLLGAAVVALTLGLAWRFFYRSFFNGFLVAVGVFFSFDVVVFHWVFQLHRITECPEANVIEPLLVALGIGFVTYGLMRERSKRRVPPGG
;
A
#
# COMPACT_ATOMS: atom_id res chain seq x y z
N MET A 1 -21.36 -41.73 28.04
CA MET A 1 -20.99 -42.17 26.68
C MET A 1 -20.52 -40.93 25.94
N SER A 2 -19.20 -40.69 25.90
CA SER A 2 -18.61 -39.45 25.37
C SER A 2 -18.29 -39.63 23.89
N THR A 3 -19.01 -38.93 23.01
CA THR A 3 -18.73 -38.91 21.57
C THR A 3 -17.58 -37.93 21.29
N ASN A 4 -16.35 -38.43 21.31
CA ASN A 4 -15.19 -37.69 20.81
C ASN A 4 -15.31 -37.57 19.29
N VAL A 5 -15.81 -36.44 18.79
CA VAL A 5 -15.73 -36.10 17.37
C VAL A 5 -14.31 -35.59 17.11
N PRO A 6 -13.53 -36.23 16.22
CA PRO A 6 -12.16 -35.78 15.95
C PRO A 6 -12.19 -34.42 15.25
N TYR A 7 -11.56 -33.43 15.88
CA TYR A 7 -11.42 -32.04 15.41
C TYR A 7 -10.67 -31.91 14.07
N HIS A 8 -10.11 -33.01 13.54
CA HIS A 8 -9.42 -33.05 12.25
C HIS A 8 -10.36 -33.10 11.03
N LEU A 9 -11.69 -33.24 11.22
CA LEU A 9 -12.65 -33.40 10.12
C LEU A 9 -13.43 -32.12 9.77
N MET A 10 -13.24 -31.02 10.50
CA MET A 10 -13.88 -29.75 10.17
C MET A 10 -13.00 -29.00 9.16
N ARG A 11 -13.01 -29.46 7.90
CA ARG A 11 -12.47 -28.68 6.77
C ARG A 11 -13.32 -27.43 6.64
N TYR A 12 -12.70 -26.26 6.72
CA TYR A 12 -13.36 -25.00 6.45
C TYR A 12 -13.15 -24.67 4.97
N PRO A 13 -14.06 -25.05 4.06
CA PRO A 13 -13.85 -24.86 2.62
C PRO A 13 -13.62 -23.40 2.24
N LEU A 14 -14.11 -22.45 3.05
CA LEU A 14 -13.81 -21.04 2.89
C LEU A 14 -12.34 -20.72 3.22
N VAL A 15 -11.78 -21.30 4.27
CA VAL A 15 -10.37 -21.10 4.65
C VAL A 15 -9.45 -21.80 3.65
N ASP A 16 -9.84 -22.98 3.17
CA ASP A 16 -9.11 -23.70 2.12
C ASP A 16 -9.17 -22.94 0.77
N ALA A 17 -10.32 -22.36 0.42
CA ALA A 17 -10.47 -21.52 -0.78
C ALA A 17 -9.68 -20.21 -0.67
N LEU A 18 -9.62 -19.59 0.52
CA LEU A 18 -8.81 -18.40 0.78
C LEU A 18 -7.30 -18.73 0.84
N ALA A 19 -6.93 -19.93 1.32
CA ALA A 19 -5.55 -20.42 1.25
C ALA A 19 -5.07 -20.61 -0.19
N GLY A 20 -5.98 -20.96 -1.12
CA GLY A 20 -5.71 -21.04 -2.56
C GLY A 20 -5.49 -19.68 -3.25
N LEU A 21 -5.67 -18.55 -2.55
CA LEU A 21 -5.37 -17.19 -3.06
C LEU A 21 -3.97 -16.71 -2.66
N ARG A 22 -3.16 -17.55 -2.01
CA ARG A 22 -1.79 -17.19 -1.65
C ARG A 22 -0.93 -17.18 -2.91
N ALA A 23 -0.17 -16.11 -3.10
CA ALA A 23 0.83 -16.02 -4.16
C ALA A 23 2.07 -16.83 -3.75
N ASP A 24 2.18 -18.04 -4.26
CA ASP A 24 3.23 -18.99 -3.87
C ASP A 24 4.47 -18.86 -4.77
N THR A 25 4.30 -18.40 -6.00
CA THR A 25 5.41 -18.13 -6.93
C THR A 25 5.86 -16.66 -6.89
N THR A 26 7.14 -16.41 -7.18
CA THR A 26 7.65 -15.03 -7.35
C THR A 26 6.86 -14.26 -8.40
N ALA A 27 6.46 -14.89 -9.50
CA ALA A 27 5.69 -14.26 -10.57
C ALA A 27 4.31 -13.80 -10.08
N GLU A 28 3.60 -14.63 -9.31
CA GLU A 28 2.32 -14.25 -8.70
C GLU A 28 2.48 -13.11 -7.70
N ARG A 29 3.52 -13.14 -6.86
CA ARG A 29 3.79 -12.09 -5.86
C ARG A 29 4.06 -10.75 -6.54
N VAL A 30 4.92 -10.74 -7.55
CA VAL A 30 5.19 -9.54 -8.36
C VAL A 30 3.91 -9.09 -9.08
N GLY A 31 3.13 -10.02 -9.62
CA GLY A 31 1.83 -9.72 -10.24
C GLY A 31 0.87 -9.00 -9.29
N VAL A 32 0.75 -9.47 -8.05
CA VAL A 32 -0.08 -8.84 -7.02
C VAL A 32 0.43 -7.45 -6.64
N VAL A 33 1.75 -7.27 -6.50
CA VAL A 33 2.34 -5.95 -6.23
C VAL A 33 2.07 -4.97 -7.39
N LEU A 34 2.24 -5.42 -8.64
CA LEU A 34 1.95 -4.61 -9.82
C LEU A 34 0.46 -4.26 -9.92
N LEU A 35 -0.43 -5.18 -9.58
CA LEU A 35 -1.86 -4.92 -9.51
C LEU A 35 -2.18 -3.85 -8.46
N GLY A 36 -1.61 -3.97 -7.26
CA GLY A 36 -1.74 -2.96 -6.21
C GLY A 36 -1.24 -1.59 -6.66
N ALA A 37 -0.07 -1.54 -7.30
CA ALA A 37 0.48 -0.31 -7.88
C ALA A 37 -0.44 0.30 -8.96
N ALA A 38 -1.04 -0.53 -9.81
CA ALA A 38 -1.99 -0.09 -10.84
C ALA A 38 -3.27 0.50 -10.21
N VAL A 39 -3.80 -0.11 -9.15
CA VAL A 39 -4.95 0.40 -8.41
C VAL A 39 -4.62 1.75 -7.76
N VAL A 40 -3.44 1.89 -7.14
CA VAL A 40 -3.00 3.18 -6.58
C VAL A 40 -2.84 4.24 -7.67
N ALA A 41 -2.23 3.90 -8.80
CA ALA A 41 -2.09 4.82 -9.93
C ALA A 41 -3.45 5.26 -10.48
N LEU A 42 -4.40 4.33 -10.62
CA LEU A 42 -5.76 4.62 -11.05
C LEU A 42 -6.47 5.55 -10.07
N THR A 43 -6.42 5.26 -8.77
CA THR A 43 -7.08 6.09 -7.74
C THR A 43 -6.47 7.49 -7.67
N LEU A 44 -5.14 7.64 -7.78
CA LEU A 44 -4.48 8.93 -7.91
C LEU A 44 -4.91 9.67 -9.19
N GLY A 45 -5.00 8.96 -10.33
CA GLY A 45 -5.46 9.51 -11.59
C GLY A 45 -6.91 10.00 -11.54
N LEU A 46 -7.80 9.22 -10.91
CA LEU A 46 -9.19 9.60 -10.68
C LEU A 46 -9.29 10.79 -9.71
N ALA A 47 -8.51 10.77 -8.63
CA ALA A 47 -8.44 11.88 -7.68
C ALA A 47 -8.01 13.18 -8.37
N TRP A 48 -6.98 13.10 -9.23
CA TRP A 48 -6.51 14.23 -10.04
C TRP A 48 -7.58 14.73 -11.01
N ARG A 49 -8.33 13.81 -11.64
CA ARG A 49 -9.31 14.13 -12.68
C ARG A 49 -10.60 14.73 -12.14
N PHE A 50 -11.04 14.30 -10.97
CA PHE A 50 -12.38 14.62 -10.44
C PHE A 50 -12.39 15.54 -9.22
N PHE A 51 -11.29 15.69 -8.49
CA PHE A 51 -11.26 16.48 -7.25
C PHE A 51 -10.43 17.76 -7.37
N TYR A 52 -10.63 18.68 -6.43
CA TYR A 52 -9.87 19.92 -6.34
C TYR A 52 -8.38 19.64 -6.11
N ARG A 53 -7.52 20.51 -6.64
CA ARG A 53 -6.06 20.39 -6.51
C ARG A 53 -5.58 20.31 -5.06
N SER A 54 -6.24 21.01 -4.13
CA SER A 54 -5.87 20.95 -2.71
C SER A 54 -6.26 19.62 -2.06
N PHE A 55 -7.40 19.03 -2.47
CA PHE A 55 -7.75 17.66 -2.07
C PHE A 55 -6.72 16.67 -2.63
N PHE A 56 -6.41 16.75 -3.93
CA PHE A 56 -5.41 15.86 -4.54
C PHE A 56 -4.04 15.96 -3.85
N ASN A 57 -3.57 17.16 -3.56
CA ASN A 57 -2.30 17.34 -2.84
C ASN A 57 -2.33 16.69 -1.46
N GLY A 58 -3.43 16.86 -0.70
CA GLY A 58 -3.61 16.21 0.60
C GLY A 58 -3.66 14.68 0.49
N PHE A 59 -4.38 14.16 -0.49
CA PHE A 59 -4.47 12.73 -0.78
C PHE A 59 -3.10 12.15 -1.15
N LEU A 60 -2.34 12.84 -1.99
CA LEU A 60 -0.99 12.45 -2.40
C LEU A 60 -0.03 12.41 -1.19
N VAL A 61 -0.10 13.39 -0.29
CA VAL A 61 0.67 13.38 0.96
C VAL A 61 0.28 12.18 1.82
N ALA A 62 -1.01 11.90 1.97
CA ALA A 62 -1.48 10.75 2.76
C ALA A 62 -0.97 9.41 2.19
N VAL A 63 -1.07 9.21 0.88
CA VAL A 63 -0.51 8.02 0.20
C VAL A 63 1.00 7.94 0.40
N GLY A 64 1.71 9.07 0.30
CA GLY A 64 3.15 9.10 0.50
C GLY A 64 3.59 8.79 1.94
N VAL A 65 2.85 9.28 2.94
CA VAL A 65 3.06 8.90 4.35
C VAL A 65 2.81 7.41 4.53
N PHE A 66 1.74 6.86 3.95
CA PHE A 66 1.47 5.43 4.01
C PHE A 66 2.65 4.65 3.44
N PHE A 67 3.08 4.91 2.20
CA PHE A 67 4.21 4.18 1.57
C PHE A 67 5.54 4.29 2.33
N SER A 68 5.81 5.39 3.00
CA SER A 68 7.08 5.58 3.70
C SER A 68 7.02 5.13 5.15
N PHE A 69 6.08 5.65 5.93
CA PHE A 69 5.96 5.35 7.36
C PHE A 69 5.58 3.88 7.59
N ASP A 70 4.63 3.34 6.83
CA ASP A 70 4.18 1.95 6.99
C ASP A 70 5.32 0.96 6.74
N VAL A 71 6.11 1.20 5.68
CA VAL A 71 7.26 0.36 5.34
C VAL A 71 8.36 0.49 6.39
N VAL A 72 8.79 1.71 6.72
CA VAL A 72 9.87 1.88 7.69
C VAL A 72 9.49 1.36 9.08
N VAL A 73 8.30 1.73 9.57
CA VAL A 73 7.91 1.43 10.94
C VAL A 73 7.37 0.02 11.08
N PHE A 74 6.37 -0.35 10.29
CA PHE A 74 5.70 -1.64 10.47
C PHE A 74 6.44 -2.79 9.78
N HIS A 75 7.14 -2.56 8.67
CA HIS A 75 7.86 -3.63 7.97
C HIS A 75 9.30 -3.78 8.44
N TRP A 76 10.03 -2.69 8.66
CA TRP A 76 11.45 -2.78 9.02
C TRP A 76 11.70 -2.79 10.52
N VAL A 77 11.09 -1.87 11.27
CA VAL A 77 11.32 -1.75 12.71
C VAL A 77 10.57 -2.84 13.48
N PHE A 78 9.26 -2.95 13.28
CA PHE A 78 8.43 -3.90 14.03
C PHE A 78 8.28 -5.26 13.36
N GLN A 79 8.69 -5.41 12.10
CA GLN A 79 8.60 -6.66 11.33
C GLN A 79 7.20 -7.33 11.39
N LEU A 80 6.13 -6.53 11.44
CA LEU A 80 4.77 -7.03 11.66
C LEU A 80 4.22 -7.79 10.46
N HIS A 81 4.57 -7.37 9.25
CA HIS A 81 4.30 -8.09 8.02
C HIS A 81 5.34 -7.70 6.96
N ARG A 82 5.55 -8.60 6.00
CA ARG A 82 6.32 -8.31 4.79
C ARG A 82 5.35 -8.07 3.64
N ILE A 83 5.67 -7.13 2.75
CA ILE A 83 4.88 -6.94 1.52
C ILE A 83 4.99 -8.19 0.64
N THR A 84 6.18 -8.81 0.58
CA THR A 84 6.43 -10.10 -0.08
C THR A 84 7.41 -10.94 0.75
N GLU A 85 7.24 -12.26 0.83
CA GLU A 85 8.09 -13.12 1.69
C GLU A 85 9.41 -13.56 1.01
N CYS A 86 10.01 -12.74 0.14
CA CYS A 86 11.14 -13.16 -0.73
C CYS A 86 12.15 -12.01 -0.97
N PRO A 87 13.28 -12.26 -1.67
CA PRO A 87 14.34 -11.26 -1.91
C PRO A 87 13.86 -9.97 -2.57
N GLU A 88 12.71 -9.99 -3.26
CA GLU A 88 12.16 -8.81 -3.95
C GLU A 88 11.75 -7.72 -2.96
N ALA A 89 11.40 -8.07 -1.72
CA ALA A 89 11.09 -7.10 -0.66
C ALA A 89 12.26 -6.13 -0.42
N ASN A 90 13.50 -6.61 -0.50
CA ASN A 90 14.70 -5.78 -0.32
C ASN A 90 14.87 -4.70 -1.40
N VAL A 91 14.16 -4.82 -2.52
CA VAL A 91 14.16 -3.84 -3.61
C VAL A 91 12.85 -3.03 -3.60
N ILE A 92 11.72 -3.69 -3.45
CA ILE A 92 10.39 -3.08 -3.51
C ILE A 92 10.18 -2.14 -2.31
N GLU A 93 10.53 -2.56 -1.10
CA GLU A 93 10.29 -1.77 0.11
C GLU A 93 11.07 -0.43 0.09
N PRO A 94 12.39 -0.38 -0.21
CA PRO A 94 13.10 0.89 -0.33
C PRO A 94 12.56 1.80 -1.45
N LEU A 95 12.14 1.23 -2.58
CA LEU A 95 11.55 2.00 -3.67
C LEU A 95 10.22 2.64 -3.25
N LEU A 96 9.38 1.92 -2.51
CA LEU A 96 8.13 2.45 -1.96
C LEU A 96 8.40 3.59 -0.96
N VAL A 97 9.41 3.45 -0.09
CA VAL A 97 9.82 4.52 0.82
C VAL A 97 10.26 5.76 0.05
N ALA A 98 11.14 5.62 -0.94
CA ALA A 98 11.62 6.74 -1.75
C ALA A 98 10.48 7.44 -2.51
N LEU A 99 9.58 6.65 -3.11
CA LEU A 99 8.38 7.16 -3.79
C LEU A 99 7.47 7.90 -2.81
N GLY A 100 7.26 7.34 -1.62
CA GLY A 100 6.45 7.94 -0.56
C GLY A 100 6.99 9.30 -0.11
N ILE A 101 8.30 9.39 0.12
CA ILE A 101 8.98 10.66 0.42
C ILE A 101 8.78 11.66 -0.73
N GLY A 102 8.90 11.22 -1.98
CA GLY A 102 8.66 12.06 -3.16
C GLY A 102 7.24 12.63 -3.18
N PHE A 103 6.22 11.80 -2.92
CA PHE A 103 4.80 12.21 -2.87
C PHE A 103 4.53 13.22 -1.75
N VAL A 104 5.03 12.95 -0.53
CA VAL A 104 4.91 13.88 0.60
C VAL A 104 5.54 15.22 0.26
N THR A 105 6.78 15.19 -0.24
CA THR A 105 7.54 16.39 -0.58
C THR A 105 6.81 17.20 -1.65
N TYR A 106 6.38 16.55 -2.74
CA TYR A 106 5.67 17.21 -3.83
C TYR A 106 4.35 17.83 -3.38
N GLY A 107 3.51 17.09 -2.66
CA GLY A 107 2.21 17.56 -2.20
C GLY A 107 2.32 18.75 -1.25
N LEU A 108 3.27 18.70 -0.30
CA LEU A 108 3.54 19.81 0.61
C LEU A 108 4.10 21.03 -0.11
N MET A 109 5.03 20.87 -1.05
CA MET A 109 5.60 21.97 -1.83
C MET A 109 4.53 22.68 -2.65
N ARG A 110 3.67 21.92 -3.34
CA ARG A 110 2.56 22.48 -4.15
C ARG A 110 1.59 23.29 -3.30
N GLU A 111 1.27 22.84 -2.10
CA GLU A 111 0.33 23.56 -1.24
C GLU A 111 0.96 24.80 -0.60
N ARG A 112 2.25 24.73 -0.24
CA ARG A 112 3.01 25.89 0.26
C ARG A 112 3.13 26.99 -0.79
N SER A 113 3.39 26.65 -2.05
CA SER A 113 3.52 27.65 -3.12
C SER A 113 2.22 28.43 -3.37
N LYS A 114 1.05 27.81 -3.21
CA LYS A 114 -0.24 28.51 -3.34
C LYS A 114 -0.47 29.54 -2.22
N ARG A 115 0.03 29.29 -1.01
CA ARG A 115 -0.10 30.21 0.13
C ARG A 115 0.84 31.43 0.06
N ARG A 116 1.86 31.37 -0.79
CA ARG A 116 2.85 32.46 -0.96
C ARG A 116 2.41 33.53 -1.95
N VAL A 117 1.33 33.32 -2.71
CA VAL A 117 0.75 34.34 -3.58
C VAL A 117 -0.29 35.12 -2.77
N PRO A 118 -0.11 36.44 -2.53
CA PRO A 118 -1.10 37.25 -1.81
C PRO A 118 -2.42 37.29 -2.59
N PRO A 119 -3.59 37.33 -1.92
CA PRO A 119 -4.85 37.60 -2.58
C PRO A 119 -4.89 39.08 -3.03
N GLY A 120 -4.39 39.37 -4.24
CA GLY A 120 -4.45 40.72 -4.83
C GLY A 120 -3.36 41.11 -5.83
N GLY A 121 -2.75 40.15 -6.55
CA GLY A 121 -1.85 40.44 -7.69
C GLY A 121 -2.54 40.22 -9.02
#